data_AF-X1B998-F1
#
_entry.id   AF-X1B998-F1
#
_cell.length_a   1.000
_cell.length_b   1.000
_cell.length_c   1.000
_cell.angle_alpha   90.00
_cell.angle_beta   90.00
_cell.angle_gamma   90.00
#
_symmetry.space_group_name_H-M   'P 1'
#
loop_
_entity.id
_entity.type
_entity.pdbx_description
1 polymer ?
#
loop_
_entity_poly.entity_id
_entity_poly.type
_entity_poly.pdbx_seq_one_letter_code
_entity_poly.pdbx_strand_id
1 'polypeptide(L)'
;MISIPGIEKNRFIKVFYINPGLQVLAWIAVRDEEIYAQIIDYSDAYPKGKSDSLVEVNYAQLKSGKITIQGKEVPTASLSSYARARKIAGILKEWIKKGEFFLTEPVELLPSVDSGVKFKTLRERKIKRTRSLQWPSEG
;
A
#
# COMPACT_ATOMS: atom_id res chain seq x y z
N MET A 1 -3.42 -9.13 -1.26
CA MET A 1 -2.87 -10.29 -0.57
C MET A 1 -2.62 -11.36 -1.61
N ILE A 2 -1.37 -11.77 -1.75
CA ILE A 2 -0.92 -12.74 -2.76
C ILE A 2 -0.28 -13.88 -1.96
N SER A 3 -0.71 -15.13 -2.17
CA SER A 3 -0.24 -16.29 -1.41
C SER A 3 0.52 -17.23 -2.33
N ILE A 4 1.85 -17.31 -2.19
CA ILE A 4 2.72 -18.13 -3.05
C ILE A 4 2.92 -19.52 -2.40
N PRO A 5 2.48 -20.64 -3.03
CA PRO A 5 2.73 -21.97 -2.50
C PRO A 5 4.23 -22.32 -2.54
N GLY A 6 4.75 -22.83 -1.41
CA GLY A 6 6.16 -23.24 -1.26
C GLY A 6 7.10 -22.16 -0.69
N ILE A 7 6.56 -21.02 -0.32
CA ILE A 7 7.24 -19.98 0.45
C ILE A 7 6.53 -19.92 1.82
N GLU A 8 7.29 -19.94 2.93
CA GLU A 8 6.75 -20.07 4.30
C GLU A 8 5.51 -19.19 4.57
N LYS A 9 4.56 -19.73 5.35
CA LYS A 9 3.16 -19.28 5.58
C LYS A 9 2.93 -17.83 6.05
N ASN A 10 3.94 -16.95 6.07
CA ASN A 10 3.85 -15.57 6.57
C ASN A 10 4.35 -14.48 5.59
N ARG A 11 4.53 -14.77 4.29
CA ARG A 11 4.92 -13.73 3.31
C ARG A 11 3.70 -12.97 2.76
N PHE A 12 3.46 -11.78 3.30
CA PHE A 12 2.42 -10.87 2.81
C PHE A 12 3.00 -9.91 1.77
N ILE A 13 2.45 -9.91 0.55
CA ILE A 13 2.80 -8.91 -0.48
C ILE A 13 1.75 -7.79 -0.45
N LYS A 14 2.19 -6.56 -0.23
CA LYS A 14 1.36 -5.35 -0.22
C LYS A 14 1.64 -4.52 -1.47
N VAL A 15 0.57 -4.24 -2.21
CA VAL A 15 0.56 -3.26 -3.30
C VAL A 15 0.31 -1.89 -2.66
N PHE A 16 1.23 -0.94 -2.85
CA PHE A 16 1.05 0.42 -2.36
C PHE A 16 0.08 1.17 -3.27
N TYR A 17 -0.94 1.78 -2.67
CA TYR A 17 -1.84 2.73 -3.34
C TYR A 17 -1.62 4.13 -2.77
N ILE A 18 -1.49 5.10 -3.66
CA ILE A 18 -1.35 6.53 -3.34
C ILE A 18 -2.77 7.12 -3.23
N ASN A 19 -3.04 7.90 -2.20
CA ASN A 19 -4.36 8.49 -1.92
C ASN A 19 -4.46 9.91 -2.50
N PRO A 20 -5.41 10.25 -3.40
CA PRO A 20 -5.39 11.55 -4.05
C PRO A 20 -6.67 12.40 -3.89
N GLY A 21 -6.52 13.73 -3.96
CA GLY A 21 -7.61 14.73 -3.88
C GLY A 21 -8.39 14.98 -5.20
N LEU A 22 -9.21 16.03 -5.22
CA LEU A 22 -10.27 16.28 -6.23
C LEU A 22 -9.77 16.43 -7.68
N GLN A 23 -8.63 17.09 -7.90
CA GLN A 23 -8.05 17.27 -9.25
C GLN A 23 -7.57 15.95 -9.85
N VAL A 24 -7.16 15.01 -9.00
CA VAL A 24 -6.60 13.73 -9.42
C VAL A 24 -7.68 12.79 -9.93
N LEU A 25 -8.97 12.95 -9.56
CA LEU A 25 -10.06 12.11 -10.08
C LEU A 25 -10.11 12.01 -11.61
N ALA A 26 -9.78 13.11 -12.31
CA ALA A 26 -9.64 13.11 -13.76
C ALA A 26 -8.42 12.31 -14.25
N TRP A 27 -7.32 12.33 -13.49
CA TRP A 27 -6.08 11.61 -13.77
C TRP A 27 -6.13 10.13 -13.35
N ILE A 28 -6.95 9.76 -12.36
CA ILE A 28 -7.15 8.36 -11.92
C ILE A 28 -8.33 7.69 -12.66
N ALA A 29 -8.98 8.38 -13.60
CA ALA A 29 -9.96 7.79 -14.51
C ALA A 29 -9.29 6.92 -15.60
N VAL A 30 -8.27 6.16 -15.21
CA VAL A 30 -7.52 5.23 -16.04
C VAL A 30 -8.08 3.83 -15.88
N ARG A 31 -7.89 3.00 -16.92
CA ARG A 31 -8.36 1.61 -16.92
C ARG A 31 -7.51 0.75 -15.99
N ASP A 32 -8.07 -0.36 -15.49
CA ASP A 32 -7.35 -1.27 -14.60
C ASP A 32 -6.05 -1.82 -15.28
N GLU A 33 -6.03 -1.92 -16.60
CA GLU A 33 -4.90 -2.37 -17.41
C GLU A 33 -3.75 -1.36 -17.49
N GLU A 34 -4.03 -0.08 -17.20
CA GLU A 34 -3.06 1.02 -17.25
C GLU A 34 -2.44 1.34 -15.89
N ILE A 35 -2.96 0.72 -14.82
CA ILE A 35 -2.45 0.89 -13.46
C ILE A 35 -1.43 -0.20 -13.19
N TYR A 36 -0.15 0.13 -13.30
CA TYR A 36 0.96 -0.78 -13.04
C TYR A 36 1.37 -0.77 -11.56
N ALA A 37 1.75 -1.94 -11.06
CA ALA A 37 2.17 -2.16 -9.68
C ALA A 37 3.31 -3.18 -9.61
N GLN A 38 4.25 -2.92 -8.71
CA GLN A 38 5.36 -3.83 -8.42
C GLN A 38 4.98 -4.83 -7.32
N ILE A 39 5.37 -6.09 -7.53
CA ILE A 39 5.29 -7.15 -6.52
C ILE A 39 6.60 -7.18 -5.75
N ILE A 40 6.56 -6.93 -4.44
CA ILE A 40 7.74 -6.83 -3.57
C ILE A 40 7.72 -7.94 -2.50
N ASP A 41 8.85 -8.60 -2.28
CA ASP A 41 9.01 -9.57 -1.20
C ASP A 41 9.24 -8.85 0.15
N TYR A 42 8.27 -8.96 1.06
CA TYR A 42 8.34 -8.35 2.38
C TYR A 42 9.25 -9.09 3.38
N SER A 43 9.67 -10.32 3.10
CA SER A 43 10.58 -11.04 3.98
C SER A 43 12.05 -10.73 3.71
N ASP A 44 12.41 -10.41 2.47
CA ASP A 44 13.80 -10.11 2.09
C ASP A 44 14.00 -8.67 1.62
N ALA A 45 13.26 -8.23 0.60
CA ALA A 45 13.51 -6.96 -0.07
C ALA A 45 13.15 -5.77 0.82
N TYR A 46 11.99 -5.82 1.48
CA TYR A 46 11.50 -4.71 2.31
C TYR A 46 12.39 -4.41 3.54
N PRO A 47 12.79 -5.39 4.39
CA PRO A 47 13.63 -5.11 5.56
C PRO A 47 15.04 -4.66 5.20
N LYS A 48 15.52 -5.06 4.01
CA LYS A 48 16.86 -4.74 3.51
C LYS A 48 16.88 -3.46 2.65
N GLY A 49 15.73 -2.83 2.42
CA GLY A 49 15.60 -1.65 1.57
C GLY A 49 16.03 -1.89 0.13
N LYS A 50 15.92 -3.13 -0.37
CA LYS A 50 16.23 -3.45 -1.77
C LYS A 50 15.07 -3.00 -2.66
N SER A 51 15.39 -2.46 -3.83
CA SER A 51 14.43 -2.08 -4.87
C SER A 51 14.04 -3.25 -5.78
N ASP A 52 14.34 -4.50 -5.41
CA ASP A 52 14.04 -5.67 -6.23
C ASP A 52 12.54 -5.92 -6.27
N SER A 53 11.95 -5.74 -7.45
CA SER A 53 10.60 -6.23 -7.75
C SER A 53 10.67 -7.65 -8.29
N LEU A 54 9.80 -8.53 -7.80
CA LEU A 54 9.67 -9.89 -8.31
C LEU A 54 9.07 -9.92 -9.72
N VAL A 55 8.09 -9.04 -9.97
CA VAL A 55 7.42 -8.86 -11.24
C VAL A 55 6.61 -7.56 -11.20
N GLU A 56 6.43 -6.93 -12.36
CA GLU A 56 5.47 -5.84 -12.55
C GLU A 56 4.18 -6.40 -13.15
N VAL A 57 3.05 -6.03 -12.57
CA VAL A 57 1.71 -6.46 -13.00
C VAL A 57 0.78 -5.27 -13.06
N ASN A 58 -0.26 -5.35 -13.88
CA ASN A 58 -1.32 -4.35 -13.87
C ASN A 58 -2.47 -4.74 -12.93
N TYR A 59 -3.33 -3.77 -12.60
CA TYR A 59 -4.42 -3.97 -11.67
C TYR A 59 -5.50 -4.92 -12.20
N ALA A 60 -5.67 -5.01 -13.52
CA ALA A 60 -6.56 -5.98 -14.17
C ALA A 60 -6.11 -7.42 -13.88
N GLN A 61 -4.81 -7.71 -14.00
CA GLN A 61 -4.22 -9.00 -13.64
C GLN A 61 -4.43 -9.30 -12.15
N LEU A 62 -4.22 -8.31 -11.27
CA LEU A 62 -4.46 -8.48 -9.82
C LEU A 62 -5.93 -8.80 -9.51
N LYS A 63 -6.88 -8.19 -10.24
CA LYS A 63 -8.32 -8.43 -10.12
C LYS A 63 -8.77 -9.78 -10.67
N SER A 64 -8.05 -10.35 -11.63
CA SER A 64 -8.38 -11.66 -12.22
C SER A 64 -8.36 -12.80 -11.20
N GLY A 65 -7.71 -12.60 -10.05
CA GLY A 65 -7.61 -13.56 -8.96
C GLY A 65 -6.37 -14.45 -9.04
N LYS A 66 -5.56 -14.34 -10.10
CA LYS A 66 -4.31 -15.09 -10.26
C LYS A 66 -3.29 -14.31 -11.08
N ILE A 67 -2.01 -14.48 -10.78
CA ILE A 67 -0.89 -13.94 -11.55
C ILE A 67 0.22 -14.98 -11.68
N THR A 68 1.11 -14.82 -12.67
CA THR A 68 2.29 -15.67 -12.81
C THR A 68 3.52 -14.96 -12.26
N ILE A 69 4.20 -15.59 -11.31
CA ILE A 69 5.46 -15.12 -10.74
C ILE A 69 6.50 -16.23 -10.97
N GLN A 70 7.58 -15.92 -11.70
CA GLN A 70 8.68 -16.87 -11.98
C GLN A 70 8.19 -18.23 -12.53
N GLY A 71 7.22 -18.21 -13.44
CA GLY A 71 6.64 -19.41 -14.05
C GLY A 71 5.64 -20.18 -13.16
N LYS A 72 5.35 -19.71 -11.95
CA LYS A 72 4.35 -20.30 -11.05
C LYS A 72 3.08 -19.46 -11.02
N GLU A 73 1.92 -20.11 -11.11
CA GLU A 73 0.62 -19.46 -10.92
C GLU A 73 0.36 -19.24 -9.44
N VAL A 74 -0.01 -18.01 -9.07
CA VAL A 74 -0.16 -17.56 -7.69
C VAL A 74 -1.51 -16.85 -7.54
N PRO A 75 -2.36 -17.27 -6.59
CA PRO A 75 -3.64 -16.61 -6.34
C PRO A 75 -3.46 -15.21 -5.75
N THR A 76 -4.30 -14.28 -6.21
CA THR A 76 -4.39 -12.91 -5.75
C THR A 76 -5.77 -12.65 -5.16
N ALA A 77 -5.80 -11.89 -4.07
CA ALA A 77 -7.04 -11.44 -3.44
C ALA A 77 -6.88 -10.00 -2.92
N SER A 78 -7.96 -9.23 -2.92
CA SER A 78 -7.95 -7.91 -2.31
C SER A 78 -7.89 -8.04 -0.77
N LEU A 79 -7.16 -7.13 -0.11
CA LEU A 79 -7.11 -7.07 1.36
C LEU A 79 -8.44 -6.60 1.97
N SER A 80 -9.17 -5.76 1.22
CA SER A 80 -10.49 -5.26 1.58
C SER A 80 -11.54 -5.81 0.62
N SER A 81 -12.80 -5.85 1.07
CA SER A 81 -13.91 -6.24 0.21
C SER A 81 -14.22 -5.16 -0.83
N TYR A 82 -13.98 -5.46 -2.09
CA TYR A 82 -14.27 -4.54 -3.20
C TYR A 82 -15.76 -4.23 -3.33
N ALA A 83 -16.62 -5.24 -3.17
CA ALA A 83 -18.08 -5.07 -3.22
C ALA A 83 -18.59 -4.12 -2.13
N ARG A 84 -18.08 -4.26 -0.90
CA ARG A 84 -18.43 -3.34 0.20
C ARG A 84 -17.90 -1.94 -0.08
N ALA A 85 -16.68 -1.79 -0.59
CA ALA A 85 -16.13 -0.49 -0.95
C ALA A 85 -16.99 0.22 -2.01
N ARG A 86 -17.45 -0.50 -3.05
CA ARG A 86 -18.36 0.05 -4.07
C ARG A 86 -19.71 0.47 -3.49
N LYS A 87 -20.27 -0.33 -2.56
CA LYS A 87 -21.52 0.02 -1.87
C LYS A 87 -21.36 1.31 -1.06
N ILE A 88 -20.30 1.43 -0.26
CA ILE A 88 -20.01 2.62 0.55
C ILE A 88 -19.80 3.83 -0.36
N ALA A 89 -19.03 3.70 -1.45
CA ALA A 89 -18.82 4.77 -2.42
C ALA A 89 -20.14 5.24 -3.06
N GLY A 90 -21.07 4.32 -3.34
CA GLY A 90 -22.41 4.66 -3.81
C GLY A 90 -23.22 5.46 -2.79
N ILE A 91 -23.21 5.06 -1.52
CA ILE A 91 -23.90 5.76 -0.44
C ILE A 91 -23.33 7.18 -0.27
N LEU A 92 -22.01 7.32 -0.20
CA LEU A 92 -21.34 8.62 -0.07
C LEU A 92 -21.64 9.53 -1.26
N LYS A 93 -21.67 8.98 -2.49
CA LYS A 93 -22.03 9.73 -3.69
C LYS A 93 -23.44 10.31 -3.60
N GLU A 94 -24.40 9.55 -3.07
CA GLU A 94 -25.77 10.03 -2.90
C GLU A 94 -25.87 11.12 -1.83
N TRP A 95 -25.19 10.97 -0.69
CA TRP A 95 -25.18 12.02 0.34
C TRP A 95 -24.54 13.32 -0.15
N ILE A 96 -23.47 13.24 -0.94
CA ILE A 96 -22.85 14.41 -1.57
C ILE A 96 -23.83 15.10 -2.51
N LYS A 97 -24.52 14.34 -3.37
CA LYS A 97 -25.50 14.90 -4.31
C LYS A 97 -26.68 15.57 -3.62
N LYS A 98 -27.08 15.08 -2.44
CA LYS A 98 -28.17 15.64 -1.64
C LYS A 98 -27.76 16.85 -0.80
N GLY A 99 -26.46 17.16 -0.72
CA GLY A 99 -25.95 18.17 0.22
C GLY A 99 -26.04 17.72 1.68
N GLU A 100 -26.12 16.42 1.95
CA GLU A 100 -26.07 15.84 3.30
C GLU A 100 -24.63 15.58 3.75
N PHE A 101 -23.68 15.58 2.80
CA PHE A 101 -22.25 15.39 3.04
C PHE A 101 -21.44 16.37 2.18
N PHE A 102 -20.65 17.22 2.83
CA PHE A 102 -19.84 18.25 2.16
C PHE A 102 -18.37 17.86 2.15
N LEU A 103 -17.70 18.09 1.02
CA LEU A 103 -16.25 17.94 0.91
C LEU A 103 -15.59 19.21 1.43
N THR A 104 -14.60 19.07 2.31
CA THR A 104 -13.77 20.20 2.73
C THR A 104 -12.79 20.55 1.62
N GLU A 105 -12.29 21.77 1.65
CA GLU A 105 -11.10 22.12 0.87
C GLU A 105 -9.92 21.22 1.28
N PRO A 106 -8.98 20.94 0.37
CA PRO A 106 -7.76 20.22 0.72
C PRO A 106 -7.03 20.91 1.88
N VAL A 107 -6.72 20.15 2.93
CA VAL A 107 -5.99 20.68 4.11
C VAL A 107 -4.58 21.14 3.72
N GLU A 108 -3.93 20.37 2.84
CA GLU A 108 -2.63 20.69 2.27
C GLU A 108 -2.47 19.95 0.93
N LEU A 109 -1.82 20.58 -0.04
CA LEU A 109 -1.51 19.92 -1.31
C LEU A 109 -0.26 19.04 -1.13
N LEU A 110 -0.29 17.85 -1.72
CA LEU A 110 0.90 16.99 -1.71
C LEU A 110 2.05 17.67 -2.46
N PRO A 111 3.30 17.50 -1.99
CA PRO A 111 4.48 18.00 -2.68
C PRO A 111 4.52 17.46 -4.13
N SER A 112 4.60 18.38 -5.10
CA SER A 112 4.81 18.03 -6.52
C SER A 112 6.23 17.50 -6.75
N VAL A 113 6.50 16.88 -7.90
CA VAL A 113 7.87 16.49 -8.30
C VAL A 113 8.88 17.65 -8.22
N ASP A 114 8.42 18.88 -8.44
CA ASP A 114 9.25 20.09 -8.41
C ASP A 114 9.47 20.67 -7.01
N SER A 115 8.84 20.10 -5.98
CA SER A 115 8.88 20.64 -4.61
C SER A 115 10.19 20.37 -3.86
N GLY A 116 11.15 19.66 -4.48
CA GLY A 116 12.49 19.45 -3.93
C GLY A 116 12.53 18.58 -2.66
N VAL A 117 11.43 17.92 -2.31
CA VAL A 117 11.34 17.05 -1.12
C VAL A 117 12.30 15.87 -1.27
N LYS A 118 13.33 15.83 -0.42
CA LYS A 118 14.28 14.71 -0.34
C LYS A 118 13.87 13.77 0.79
N PHE A 119 13.42 12.57 0.44
CA PHE A 119 13.18 11.51 1.40
C PHE A 119 14.50 11.06 2.04
N LYS A 120 14.62 11.21 3.37
CA LYS A 120 15.77 10.72 4.13
C LYS A 120 15.39 9.40 4.78
N THR A 121 16.09 8.32 4.40
CA THR A 121 15.91 7.02 5.06
C THR A 121 16.32 7.13 6.53
N LEU A 122 15.43 6.70 7.43
CA LEU A 122 15.74 6.59 8.84
C LEU A 122 16.82 5.51 9.02
N ARG A 123 18.04 5.92 9.38
CA ARG A 123 19.09 4.99 9.78
C ARG A 123 19.00 4.78 11.29
N GLU A 124 18.47 3.64 11.70
CA GLU A 124 18.41 3.28 13.11
C GLU A 124 19.83 3.22 13.71
N ARG A 125 20.03 3.92 14.83
CA ARG A 125 21.28 3.86 15.58
C ARG A 125 21.23 2.65 16.51
N LYS A 126 22.28 1.82 16.52
CA LYS A 126 22.40 0.72 17.49
C LYS A 126 22.29 1.28 18.91
N ILE A 127 21.27 0.86 19.65
CA ILE A 127 21.14 1.20 21.07
C ILE A 127 22.31 0.54 21.81
N LYS A 128 23.19 1.35 22.40
CA LYS A 128 24.15 0.83 23.38
C LYS A 128 23.33 0.41 24.60
N ARG A 129 23.26 -0.89 24.85
CA ARG A 129 22.61 -1.44 26.05
C ARG A 129 23.46 -1.01 27.25
N THR A 130 23.19 0.16 27.80
CA THR A 130 23.76 0.58 29.08
C THR A 130 23.32 -0.45 30.12
N ARG A 131 24.28 -0.96 30.90
CA ARG A 131 24.11 -2.02 31.90
C ARG A 131 22.78 -1.88 32.64
N SER A 132 22.08 -3.01 32.71
CA SER A 132 20.89 -3.29 33.52
C SER A 132 20.68 -2.31 34.67
N LEU A 133 19.62 -1.50 34.58
CA LEU A 133 18.96 -0.92 35.74
C LEU A 133 18.54 -2.08 36.65
N GLN A 134 19.26 -2.30 37.74
CA GLN A 134 18.74 -3.07 38.86
C GLN A 134 17.62 -2.23 39.47
N TRP A 135 16.39 -2.72 39.35
CA TRP A 135 15.24 -2.20 40.08
C TRP A 135 15.52 -2.36 41.58
N PRO A 136 15.38 -1.32 42.42
CA PRO A 136 15.57 -1.48 43.85
C PRO A 136 14.47 -2.41 44.37
N SER A 137 14.88 -3.51 45.00
CA SER A 137 13.98 -4.34 45.79
C SER A 137 13.49 -3.50 46.97
N GLU A 138 12.17 -3.33 47.06
CA GLU A 138 11.51 -2.67 48.18
C GLU A 138 11.93 -3.32 49.50
N GLY A 139 12.32 -2.49 50.47
CA GLY A 139 12.65 -2.89 51.84
C GLY A 139 11.47 -2.71 52.78
#